data_AF-A0A3M0L9H8-F1
#
_entry.id   AF-A0A3M0L9H8-F1
#
_cell.length_a   1.000
_cell.length_b   1.000
_cell.length_c   1.000
_cell.angle_alpha   90.00
_cell.angle_beta   90.00
_cell.angle_gamma   90.00
#
_symmetry.space_group_name_H-M   'P 1'
#
loop_
_entity.id
_entity.type
_entity.pdbx_description
1 polymer ?
#
loop_
_entity_poly.entity_id
_entity_poly.type
_entity_poly.pdbx_seq_one_letter_code
_entity_poly.pdbx_strand_id
1 'polypeptide(L)'
;MGKLMDDPLGVSERLDEFLGTSIYSYEDLTAILRSLFNTEEREMIRQAGIREWERRNPQSTPGDQKWPSQDPRWNAQTEEGRRSMIDMRNIIIQGIREAIPRGQNLSKVFGECQGKDETPTEWLERLRKSLQIYSGADPDSPVGEVLLKTQFVAKSWEDIRKKLEKIEGWQEKGLQELLREAQKVYMRRDEEKQKIQARVLVAAVREAQNRNAHKLRRNP
;
A
#
# COMPACT_ATOMS: atom_id res chain seq x y z
N MET A 1 -1.97 13.24 4.83
CA MET A 1 -0.97 12.21 4.46
C MET A 1 -0.85 11.21 5.61
N GLY A 2 -0.67 9.91 5.34
CA GLY A 2 -0.27 8.94 6.39
C GLY A 2 1.11 9.27 6.96
N LYS A 3 1.54 8.61 8.05
CA LYS A 3 2.87 8.84 8.63
C LYS A 3 3.96 8.19 7.77
N LEU A 4 5.11 8.85 7.63
CA LEU A 4 6.26 8.33 6.85
C LEU A 4 6.67 6.93 7.33
N MET A 5 6.67 6.72 8.64
CA MET A 5 7.08 5.47 9.29
C MET A 5 6.10 4.31 9.09
N ASP A 6 4.86 4.61 8.68
CA ASP A 6 3.80 3.62 8.52
C ASP A 6 3.64 3.22 7.04
N ASP A 7 3.71 4.20 6.14
CA ASP A 7 3.50 4.01 4.70
C ASP A 7 4.38 4.98 3.90
N PRO A 8 5.72 4.78 3.84
CA PRO A 8 6.61 5.70 3.13
C PRO A 8 6.27 5.77 1.64
N LEU A 9 5.69 4.73 1.08
CA LEU A 9 5.45 4.64 -0.36
C LEU A 9 4.16 5.29 -0.77
N GLY A 10 3.05 5.02 -0.09
CA GLY A 10 1.84 5.75 -0.36
C GLY A 10 2.02 7.23 -0.02
N VAL A 11 2.87 7.59 0.95
CA VAL A 11 3.29 8.98 1.15
C VAL A 11 4.05 9.51 -0.08
N SER A 12 4.99 8.73 -0.63
CA SER A 12 5.71 9.12 -1.85
C SER A 12 4.79 9.25 -3.08
N GLU A 13 3.86 8.32 -3.30
CA GLU A 13 2.91 8.28 -4.42
C GLU A 13 1.98 9.50 -4.35
N ARG A 14 1.40 9.77 -3.17
CA ARG A 14 0.52 10.94 -2.96
C ARG A 14 1.26 12.26 -3.13
N LEU A 15 2.51 12.35 -2.67
CA LEU A 15 3.30 13.57 -2.87
C LEU A 15 3.69 13.75 -4.35
N ASP A 16 4.08 12.67 -5.04
CA ASP A 16 4.42 12.71 -6.47
C ASP A 16 3.20 13.13 -7.31
N GLU A 17 2.02 12.60 -7.01
CA GLU A 17 0.74 12.98 -7.61
C GLU A 17 0.39 14.45 -7.32
N PHE A 18 0.52 14.90 -6.08
CA PHE A 18 0.27 16.29 -5.68
C PHE A 18 1.19 17.27 -6.42
N LEU A 19 2.48 16.96 -6.52
CA LEU A 19 3.43 17.81 -7.23
C LEU A 19 3.13 17.81 -8.74
N GLY A 20 2.75 16.67 -9.30
CA GLY A 20 2.46 16.53 -10.72
C GLY A 20 3.66 16.92 -11.59
N THR A 21 3.40 17.51 -12.76
CA THR A 21 4.44 17.94 -13.73
C THR A 21 4.93 19.37 -13.51
N SER A 22 4.39 20.07 -12.50
CA SER A 22 4.79 21.44 -12.17
C SER A 22 6.24 21.49 -11.66
N ILE A 23 6.93 22.60 -11.97
CA ILE A 23 8.26 22.88 -11.44
C ILE A 23 8.11 23.72 -10.18
N TYR A 24 8.67 23.23 -9.08
CA TYR A 24 8.65 23.88 -7.78
C TYR A 24 10.02 24.45 -7.47
N SER A 25 10.05 25.62 -6.85
CA SER A 25 11.30 26.23 -6.39
C SER A 25 11.88 25.46 -5.19
N TYR A 26 13.14 25.77 -4.86
CA TYR A 26 13.77 25.29 -3.63
C TYR A 26 12.94 25.64 -2.38
N GLU A 27 12.43 26.88 -2.31
CA GLU A 27 11.64 27.37 -1.19
C GLU A 27 10.31 26.61 -1.08
N ASP A 28 9.63 26.40 -2.21
CA ASP A 28 8.35 25.68 -2.25
C ASP A 28 8.52 24.23 -1.77
N LEU A 29 9.48 23.50 -2.32
CA LEU A 29 9.76 22.11 -1.93
C LEU A 29 10.15 22.03 -0.45
N THR A 30 10.95 22.97 0.03
CA THR A 30 11.36 23.03 1.44
C THR A 30 10.18 23.33 2.36
N ALA A 31 9.29 24.26 1.98
CA ALA A 31 8.09 24.59 2.75
C ALA A 31 7.12 23.40 2.81
N ILE A 32 6.90 22.73 1.67
CA ILE A 32 6.08 21.51 1.59
C ILE A 32 6.65 20.43 2.53
N LEU A 33 7.95 20.14 2.46
CA LEU A 33 8.57 19.14 3.33
C LEU A 33 8.48 19.50 4.81
N ARG A 34 8.67 20.78 5.17
CA ARG A 34 8.53 21.25 6.57
C ARG A 34 7.10 21.14 7.08
N SER A 35 6.10 21.29 6.21
CA SER A 35 4.69 21.10 6.56
C SER A 35 4.30 19.64 6.74
N LEU A 36 4.96 18.73 6.02
CA LEU A 36 4.56 17.31 5.96
C LEU A 36 5.30 16.41 6.94
N PHE A 37 6.57 16.73 7.23
CA PHE A 37 7.48 15.85 7.97
C PHE A 37 8.12 16.60 9.11
N ASN A 38 8.40 15.90 10.21
CA ASN A 38 9.20 16.44 11.30
C ASN A 38 10.71 16.49 10.94
N THR A 39 11.54 17.04 11.82
CA THR A 39 12.98 17.22 11.55
C THR A 39 13.73 15.90 11.33
N GLU A 40 13.44 14.88 12.12
CA GLU A 40 14.07 13.56 11.99
C GLU A 40 13.67 12.86 10.70
N GLU A 41 12.38 12.88 10.36
CA GLU A 41 11.85 12.36 9.10
C GLU A 41 12.50 13.02 7.89
N ARG A 42 12.64 14.36 7.89
CA ARG A 42 13.30 15.08 6.80
C ARG A 42 14.76 14.69 6.64
N GLU A 43 15.47 14.48 7.74
CA GLU A 43 16.88 14.05 7.69
C GLU A 43 17.01 12.64 7.14
N MET A 44 16.16 11.70 7.56
CA MET A 44 16.11 10.35 7.01
C MET A 44 15.84 10.36 5.49
N ILE A 45 14.83 11.11 5.06
CA ILE A 45 14.49 11.28 3.64
C ILE A 45 15.69 11.84 2.87
N ARG A 46 16.35 12.87 3.40
CA ARG A 46 17.49 13.51 2.74
C ARG A 46 18.66 12.56 2.56
N GLN A 47 19.06 11.85 3.61
CA GLN A 47 20.15 10.89 3.56
C GLN A 47 19.86 9.75 2.59
N ALA A 48 18.63 9.22 2.60
CA ALA A 48 18.23 8.16 1.69
C ALA A 48 18.18 8.63 0.23
N GLY A 49 17.65 9.82 -0.02
CA GLY A 49 17.56 10.40 -1.36
C GLY A 49 18.92 10.63 -1.99
N ILE A 50 19.85 11.23 -1.23
CA ILE A 50 21.23 11.47 -1.71
C ILE A 50 21.95 10.18 -2.01
N ARG A 51 21.88 9.20 -1.09
CA ARG A 51 22.49 7.88 -1.29
C ARG A 51 22.00 7.22 -2.58
N GLU A 52 20.69 7.28 -2.82
CA GLU A 52 20.11 6.66 -4.00
C GLU A 52 20.41 7.43 -5.29
N TRP A 53 20.51 8.76 -5.24
CA TRP A 53 20.98 9.58 -6.35
C TRP A 53 22.40 9.19 -6.76
N GLU A 54 23.33 9.13 -5.81
CA GLU A 54 24.74 8.80 -6.06
C GLU A 54 24.89 7.38 -6.60
N ARG A 55 24.12 6.43 -6.07
CA ARG A 55 24.09 5.05 -6.57
C ARG A 55 23.65 4.97 -8.04
N ARG A 56 22.66 5.77 -8.46
CA ARG A 56 22.17 5.80 -9.84
C ARG A 56 23.01 6.65 -10.78
N ASN A 57 23.72 7.63 -10.22
CA ASN A 57 24.45 8.63 -10.98
C ASN A 57 25.91 8.76 -10.50
N PRO A 58 26.72 7.69 -10.59
CA PRO A 58 28.06 7.65 -9.98
C PRO A 58 29.07 8.65 -10.55
N GLN A 59 28.79 9.22 -11.72
CA GLN A 59 29.64 10.19 -12.42
C GLN A 59 28.98 11.59 -12.55
N SER A 60 27.83 11.80 -11.90
CA SER A 60 27.11 13.07 -11.93
C SER A 60 27.54 13.98 -10.79
N THR A 61 26.94 15.17 -10.71
CA THR A 61 27.08 16.07 -9.58
C THR A 61 26.70 15.36 -8.27
N PRO A 62 27.49 15.53 -7.18
CA PRO A 62 27.18 15.00 -5.86
C PRO A 62 25.75 15.30 -5.40
N GLY A 63 25.14 14.35 -4.67
CA GLY A 63 23.73 14.46 -4.30
C GLY A 63 23.44 15.61 -3.34
N ASP A 64 24.41 16.00 -2.51
CA ASP A 64 24.31 17.15 -1.62
C ASP A 64 24.25 18.50 -2.36
N GLN A 65 24.80 18.59 -3.56
CA GLN A 65 24.65 19.76 -4.43
C GLN A 65 23.31 19.75 -5.19
N LYS A 66 22.75 18.56 -5.44
CA LYS A 66 21.44 18.37 -6.07
C LYS A 66 20.27 18.48 -5.09
N TRP A 67 20.53 18.29 -3.80
CA TRP A 67 19.62 18.63 -2.71
C TRP A 67 20.37 19.41 -1.61
N PRO A 68 20.63 20.70 -1.84
CA PRO A 68 21.42 21.52 -0.92
C PRO A 68 20.66 21.85 0.37
N SER A 69 21.41 22.00 1.46
CA SER A 69 20.86 22.38 2.78
C SER A 69 20.52 23.86 2.89
N GLN A 70 20.97 24.67 1.94
CA GLN A 70 20.70 26.10 1.83
C GLN A 70 20.20 26.42 0.43
N ASP A 71 19.53 27.57 0.28
CA ASP A 71 19.00 28.00 -1.02
C ASP A 71 20.13 28.17 -2.06
N PRO A 72 20.11 27.38 -3.14
CA PRO A 72 21.11 27.47 -4.19
C PRO A 72 20.85 28.62 -5.17
N ARG A 73 19.75 29.36 -5.03
CA ARG A 73 19.33 30.45 -5.92
C ARG A 73 19.19 30.00 -7.38
N TRP A 74 18.66 28.79 -7.59
CA TRP A 74 18.41 28.27 -8.94
C TRP A 74 17.39 29.13 -9.69
N ASN A 75 17.70 29.46 -10.94
CA ASN A 75 16.83 30.26 -11.79
C ASN A 75 15.90 29.36 -12.62
N ALA A 76 14.59 29.42 -12.38
CA ALA A 76 13.61 28.66 -13.15
C ALA A 76 13.57 29.06 -14.64
N GLN A 77 14.12 30.21 -15.03
CA GLN A 77 14.18 30.62 -16.43
C GLN A 77 15.36 30.01 -17.20
N THR A 78 16.34 29.40 -16.51
CA THR A 78 17.45 28.71 -17.17
C THR A 78 17.21 27.21 -17.21
N GLU A 79 17.69 26.56 -18.27
CA GLU A 79 17.57 25.11 -18.42
C GLU A 79 18.25 24.36 -17.26
N GLU A 80 19.45 24.81 -16.87
CA GLU A 80 20.19 24.23 -15.75
C GLU A 80 19.46 24.39 -14.40
N GLY A 81 18.82 25.55 -14.19
CA GLY A 81 18.04 25.80 -12.98
C GLY A 81 16.79 24.94 -12.91
N ARG A 82 16.04 24.81 -14.02
CA ARG A 82 14.88 23.90 -14.10
C ARG A 82 15.30 22.45 -13.88
N ARG A 83 16.39 22.01 -14.51
CA ARG A 83 16.92 20.65 -14.33
C ARG A 83 17.30 20.39 -12.87
N SER A 84 17.92 21.34 -12.19
CA SER A 84 18.26 21.20 -10.77
C SER A 84 17.03 21.13 -9.86
N MET A 85 15.98 21.91 -10.15
CA MET A 85 14.70 21.81 -9.44
C MET A 85 14.01 20.45 -9.64
N ILE A 86 14.04 19.93 -10.88
CA ILE A 86 13.50 18.60 -11.21
C ILE A 86 14.32 17.50 -10.53
N ASP A 87 15.65 17.60 -10.55
CA ASP A 87 16.54 16.67 -9.85
C ASP A 87 16.21 16.65 -8.35
N MET A 88 16.10 17.82 -7.70
CA MET A 88 15.73 17.91 -6.29
C MET A 88 14.37 17.26 -6.00
N ARG A 89 13.34 17.55 -6.81
CA ARG A 89 12.02 16.88 -6.70
C ARG A 89 12.17 15.37 -6.73
N ASN A 90 12.90 14.84 -7.71
CA ASN A 90 13.07 13.39 -7.90
C ASN A 90 13.84 12.75 -6.75
N ILE A 91 14.89 13.43 -6.24
CA ILE A 91 15.65 12.97 -5.08
C ILE A 91 14.77 12.95 -3.83
N ILE A 92 13.90 13.95 -3.63
CA ILE A 92 12.94 13.98 -2.51
C ILE A 92 11.99 12.78 -2.58
N ILE A 93 11.32 12.56 -3.72
CA ILE A 93 10.38 11.44 -3.88
C ILE A 93 11.09 10.12 -3.63
N GLN A 94 12.28 9.94 -4.17
CA GLN A 94 13.06 8.72 -3.95
C GLN A 94 13.53 8.59 -2.49
N GLY A 95 13.92 9.69 -1.86
CA GLY A 95 14.32 9.73 -0.46
C GLY A 95 13.19 9.26 0.45
N ILE A 96 11.94 9.65 0.17
CA ILE A 96 10.78 9.20 0.94
C ILE A 96 10.60 7.69 0.80
N ARG A 97 10.75 7.15 -0.41
CA ARG A 97 10.64 5.71 -0.69
C ARG A 97 11.68 4.87 0.07
N GLU A 98 12.89 5.40 0.22
CA GLU A 98 14.03 4.66 0.79
C GLU A 98 14.39 5.10 2.22
N ALA A 99 13.68 6.08 2.80
CA ALA A 99 13.97 6.64 4.13
C ALA A 99 13.94 5.57 5.23
N ILE A 100 13.06 4.57 5.09
CA ILE A 100 12.90 3.49 6.04
C ILE A 100 13.59 2.25 5.49
N PRO A 101 14.59 1.68 6.21
CA PRO A 101 15.26 0.46 5.79
C PRO A 101 14.24 -0.64 5.50
N ARG A 102 14.29 -1.18 4.28
CA ARG A 102 13.34 -2.17 3.75
C ARG A 102 13.03 -3.30 4.74
N GLY A 103 14.05 -3.78 5.46
CA GLY A 103 13.92 -4.82 6.50
C GLY A 103 13.07 -4.46 7.73
N GLN A 104 12.98 -3.19 8.11
CA GLN A 104 12.15 -2.72 9.24
C GLN A 104 10.66 -2.57 8.85
N ASN A 105 10.37 -2.44 7.56
CA ASN A 105 9.00 -2.43 7.04
C ASN A 105 8.44 -3.84 6.77
N LEU A 106 9.29 -4.86 6.56
CA LEU A 106 8.82 -6.24 6.29
C LEU A 106 7.88 -6.76 7.38
N SER A 107 8.20 -6.56 8.66
CA SER A 107 7.39 -7.09 9.77
C SER A 107 6.04 -6.37 9.95
N LYS A 108 5.96 -5.08 9.58
CA LYS A 108 4.72 -4.30 9.64
C LYS A 108 3.85 -4.49 8.40
N VAL A 109 4.45 -4.60 7.22
CA VAL A 109 3.74 -4.83 5.96
C VAL A 109 3.24 -6.27 5.84
N PHE A 110 4.06 -7.27 6.19
CA PHE A 110 3.58 -8.64 6.37
C PHE A 110 2.87 -8.84 7.72
N GLY A 111 2.71 -7.77 8.50
CA GLY A 111 1.87 -7.72 9.71
C GLY A 111 0.38 -7.70 9.37
N GLU A 112 0.01 -7.24 8.18
CA GLU A 112 -1.38 -7.14 7.74
C GLU A 112 -1.89 -8.49 7.23
N CYS A 113 -3.06 -8.90 7.71
CA CYS A 113 -3.79 -10.05 7.19
C CYS A 113 -4.70 -9.63 6.04
N GLN A 114 -5.17 -10.59 5.26
CA GLN A 114 -6.31 -10.41 4.35
C GLN A 114 -7.49 -9.82 5.14
N GLY A 115 -8.11 -8.77 4.63
CA GLY A 115 -9.31 -8.18 5.21
C GLY A 115 -10.51 -9.13 5.14
N LYS A 116 -11.46 -9.00 6.06
CA LYS A 116 -12.66 -9.86 6.09
C LYS A 116 -13.43 -9.84 4.77
N ASP A 117 -13.63 -8.66 4.18
CA ASP A 117 -14.38 -8.51 2.93
C ASP A 117 -13.45 -8.39 1.69
N GLU A 118 -12.12 -8.41 1.88
CA GLU A 118 -11.12 -8.39 0.79
C GLU A 118 -11.10 -9.73 0.05
N THR A 119 -11.20 -9.69 -1.28
CA THR A 119 -11.17 -10.91 -2.08
C THR A 119 -9.79 -11.56 -2.05
N PRO A 120 -9.66 -12.89 -2.23
CA PRO A 120 -8.37 -13.54 -2.30
C PRO A 120 -7.46 -13.01 -3.41
N THR A 121 -8.03 -12.51 -4.51
CA THR A 121 -7.27 -11.90 -5.61
C THR A 121 -6.69 -10.55 -5.21
N GLU A 122 -7.49 -9.65 -4.63
CA GLU A 122 -7.00 -8.37 -4.12
C GLU A 122 -5.90 -8.56 -3.07
N TRP A 123 -6.11 -9.52 -2.17
CA TRP A 123 -5.10 -9.90 -1.18
C TRP A 123 -3.79 -10.35 -1.83
N LEU A 124 -3.87 -11.21 -2.86
CA LEU A 124 -2.68 -11.67 -3.57
C LEU A 124 -1.94 -10.54 -4.29
N GLU A 125 -2.67 -9.65 -4.96
CA GLU A 125 -2.08 -8.49 -5.62
C GLU A 125 -1.42 -7.53 -4.62
N ARG A 126 -2.03 -7.32 -3.45
CA ARG A 126 -1.44 -6.56 -2.36
C ARG A 126 -0.16 -7.20 -1.84
N LEU A 127 -0.13 -8.53 -1.69
CA LEU A 127 1.08 -9.27 -1.33
C LEU A 127 2.19 -9.15 -2.38
N ARG A 128 1.87 -9.24 -3.67
CA ARG A 128 2.83 -9.05 -4.77
C ARG A 128 3.43 -7.66 -4.77
N LYS A 129 2.58 -6.63 -4.66
CA LYS A 129 2.99 -5.23 -4.55
C LYS A 129 3.91 -5.07 -3.34
N SER A 130 3.52 -5.57 -2.17
CA SER A 130 4.34 -5.55 -0.97
C SER A 130 5.68 -6.29 -1.12
N LEU A 131 5.70 -7.47 -1.75
CA LEU A 131 6.94 -8.20 -1.93
C LEU A 131 7.93 -7.43 -2.80
N GLN A 132 7.50 -6.98 -3.99
CA GLN A 132 8.33 -6.22 -4.92
C GLN A 132 8.94 -4.98 -4.26
N ILE A 133 8.12 -4.34 -3.43
CA ILE A 133 8.43 -3.09 -2.78
C ILE A 133 9.38 -3.27 -1.58
N TYR A 134 9.07 -4.21 -0.68
CA TYR A 134 9.72 -4.25 0.64
C TYR A 134 10.84 -5.28 0.72
N SER A 135 10.84 -6.33 -0.10
CA SER A 135 11.99 -7.27 -0.15
C SER A 135 12.91 -6.97 -1.34
N GLY A 136 12.44 -6.24 -2.35
CA GLY A 136 13.13 -6.10 -3.63
C GLY A 136 13.23 -7.42 -4.41
N ALA A 137 12.59 -8.50 -3.91
CA ALA A 137 12.51 -9.76 -4.62
C ALA A 137 11.49 -9.62 -5.74
N ASP A 138 11.86 -10.13 -6.90
CA ASP A 138 10.94 -10.30 -8.02
C ASP A 138 9.83 -11.28 -7.60
N PRO A 139 8.54 -10.86 -7.60
CA PRO A 139 7.40 -11.73 -7.32
C PRO A 139 7.34 -13.00 -8.19
N ASP A 140 7.90 -12.94 -9.39
CA ASP A 140 7.89 -14.04 -10.36
C ASP A 140 9.17 -14.92 -10.28
N SER A 141 10.11 -14.57 -9.39
CA SER A 141 11.25 -15.43 -9.09
C SER A 141 10.87 -16.63 -8.22
N PRO A 142 11.64 -17.74 -8.22
CA PRO A 142 11.37 -18.89 -7.35
C PRO A 142 11.30 -18.52 -5.86
N VAL A 143 12.15 -17.59 -5.41
CA VAL A 143 12.15 -17.10 -4.03
C VAL A 143 10.91 -16.27 -3.75
N GLY A 144 10.52 -15.40 -4.70
CA GLY A 144 9.30 -14.61 -4.61
C GLY A 144 8.04 -15.47 -4.52
N GLU A 145 7.95 -16.50 -5.35
CA GLU A 145 6.81 -17.42 -5.35
C GLU A 145 6.68 -18.17 -4.01
N VAL A 146 7.78 -18.69 -3.47
CA VAL A 146 7.79 -19.37 -2.16
C VAL A 146 7.31 -18.42 -1.05
N LEU A 147 7.78 -17.18 -1.06
CA LEU A 147 7.40 -16.20 -0.05
C LEU A 147 5.92 -15.79 -0.20
N LEU A 148 5.45 -15.54 -1.42
CA LEU A 148 4.05 -15.24 -1.70
C LEU A 148 3.13 -16.37 -1.24
N LYS A 149 3.43 -17.62 -1.57
CA LYS A 149 2.63 -18.78 -1.14
C LYS A 149 2.56 -18.86 0.38
N THR A 150 3.71 -18.73 1.04
CA THR A 150 3.81 -18.81 2.50
C THR A 150 2.97 -17.73 3.18
N GLN A 151 3.10 -16.47 2.72
CA GLN A 151 2.33 -15.35 3.28
C GLN A 151 0.85 -15.45 2.92
N PHE A 152 0.52 -15.82 1.68
CA PHE A 152 -0.86 -15.96 1.23
C PHE A 152 -1.64 -16.91 2.13
N VAL A 153 -1.08 -18.07 2.46
CA VAL A 153 -1.72 -19.04 3.37
C VAL A 153 -1.76 -18.51 4.81
N ALA A 154 -0.61 -18.12 5.37
CA ALA A 154 -0.52 -17.76 6.79
C ALA A 154 -1.34 -16.53 7.19
N LYS A 155 -1.50 -15.59 6.26
CA LYS A 155 -2.13 -14.27 6.49
C LYS A 155 -3.50 -14.14 5.83
N SER A 156 -4.00 -15.18 5.15
CA SER A 156 -5.40 -15.23 4.72
C SER A 156 -6.37 -15.08 5.90
N TRP A 157 -7.60 -14.65 5.60
CA TRP A 157 -8.65 -14.57 6.61
C TRP A 157 -8.93 -15.95 7.20
N GLU A 158 -9.42 -16.00 8.44
CA GLU A 158 -9.39 -17.21 9.27
C GLU A 158 -10.02 -18.46 8.61
N ASP A 159 -11.13 -18.30 7.91
CA ASP A 159 -11.83 -19.39 7.22
C ASP A 159 -11.03 -19.93 6.02
N ILE A 160 -10.48 -19.04 5.21
CA ILE A 160 -9.62 -19.34 4.06
C ILE A 160 -8.33 -19.98 4.55
N ARG A 161 -7.64 -19.37 5.53
CA ARG A 161 -6.41 -19.93 6.11
C ARG A 161 -6.63 -21.36 6.60
N LYS A 162 -7.67 -21.59 7.41
CA LYS A 162 -8.04 -22.93 7.90
C LYS A 162 -8.31 -23.93 6.77
N LYS A 163 -8.85 -23.48 5.64
CA LYS A 163 -9.07 -24.34 4.47
C LYS A 163 -7.75 -24.66 3.77
N LEU A 164 -6.90 -23.66 3.55
CA LEU A 164 -5.63 -23.81 2.83
C LEU A 164 -4.62 -24.67 3.63
N GLU A 165 -4.52 -24.47 4.94
CA GLU A 165 -3.64 -25.26 5.83
C GLU A 165 -4.03 -26.76 5.86
N LYS A 166 -5.29 -27.09 5.59
CA LYS A 166 -5.80 -28.46 5.52
C LYS A 166 -5.55 -29.15 4.18
N ILE A 167 -5.05 -28.43 3.17
CA ILE A 167 -4.68 -29.04 1.89
C ILE A 167 -3.38 -29.81 2.12
N GLU A 168 -3.43 -31.13 1.91
CA GLU A 168 -2.25 -31.98 1.99
C GLU A 168 -1.20 -31.52 0.96
N GLY A 169 0.05 -31.37 1.40
CA GLY A 169 1.12 -30.90 0.54
C GLY A 169 0.89 -29.50 -0.04
N TRP A 170 0.17 -28.60 0.64
CA TRP A 170 -0.12 -27.25 0.10
C TRP A 170 1.15 -26.47 -0.29
N GLN A 171 2.30 -26.76 0.35
CA GLN A 171 3.60 -26.19 0.00
C GLN A 171 4.10 -26.61 -1.38
N GLU A 172 3.65 -27.75 -1.90
CA GLU A 172 3.98 -28.27 -3.24
C GLU A 172 2.99 -27.76 -4.30
N LYS A 173 1.82 -27.26 -3.88
CA LYS A 173 0.80 -26.70 -4.77
C LYS A 173 1.24 -25.38 -5.37
N GLY A 174 0.83 -25.10 -6.61
CA GLY A 174 1.07 -23.81 -7.25
C GLY A 174 0.25 -22.69 -6.59
N LEU A 175 0.77 -21.46 -6.62
CA LEU A 175 0.07 -20.29 -6.06
C LEU A 175 -1.33 -20.09 -6.63
N GLN A 176 -1.51 -20.37 -7.93
CA GLN A 176 -2.81 -20.30 -8.60
C GLN A 176 -3.81 -21.36 -8.12
N GLU A 177 -3.34 -22.52 -7.67
CA GLU A 177 -4.21 -23.55 -7.11
C GLU A 177 -4.73 -23.14 -5.73
N LEU A 178 -3.84 -22.60 -4.89
CA LEU A 178 -4.20 -22.04 -3.57
C LEU A 178 -5.19 -20.88 -3.71
N LEU A 179 -4.96 -19.99 -4.69
CA LEU A 179 -5.87 -18.88 -4.98
C LEU A 179 -7.29 -19.36 -5.34
N ARG A 180 -7.41 -20.39 -6.19
CA ARG A 180 -8.72 -20.97 -6.56
C ARG A 180 -9.44 -21.55 -5.36
N GLU A 181 -8.74 -22.26 -4.48
CA GLU A 181 -9.35 -22.81 -3.25
C GLU A 181 -9.80 -21.69 -2.29
N ALA A 182 -9.00 -20.63 -2.15
CA ALA A 182 -9.37 -19.45 -1.37
C ALA A 182 -10.63 -18.76 -1.91
N GLN A 183 -10.71 -18.56 -3.24
CA GLN A 183 -11.88 -17.97 -3.90
C GLN A 183 -13.16 -18.76 -3.65
N LYS A 184 -13.09 -20.11 -3.69
CA LYS A 184 -14.25 -20.97 -3.37
C LYS A 184 -14.75 -20.78 -1.94
N VAL A 185 -13.86 -20.52 -0.98
CA VAL A 185 -14.25 -20.27 0.42
C VAL A 185 -14.88 -18.89 0.56
N TYR A 186 -14.26 -17.88 -0.03
CA TYR A 186 -14.77 -16.51 -0.03
C TYR A 186 -16.18 -16.42 -0.62
N MET A 187 -16.40 -16.99 -1.81
CA MET A 187 -17.73 -16.96 -2.48
C MET A 187 -18.80 -17.65 -1.66
N ARG A 188 -18.52 -18.84 -1.11
CA ARG A 188 -19.47 -19.56 -0.25
C ARG A 188 -19.88 -18.75 0.98
N ARG A 189 -18.94 -18.02 1.58
CA ARG A 189 -19.25 -17.12 2.70
C ARG A 189 -20.13 -15.96 2.25
N ASP A 190 -19.84 -15.34 1.11
CA ASP A 190 -20.62 -14.21 0.62
C ASP A 190 -22.06 -14.63 0.26
N GLU A 191 -22.23 -15.77 -0.38
CA GLU A 191 -23.55 -16.37 -0.65
C GLU A 191 -24.34 -16.61 0.65
N GLU A 192 -23.72 -17.19 1.69
CA GLU A 192 -24.39 -17.42 2.97
C GLU A 192 -24.74 -16.09 3.67
N LYS A 193 -23.86 -15.08 3.60
CA LYS A 193 -24.11 -13.72 4.10
C LYS A 193 -25.33 -13.09 3.42
N GLN A 194 -25.41 -13.18 2.08
CA GLN A 194 -26.54 -12.68 1.30
C GLN A 194 -27.85 -13.42 1.65
N LYS A 195 -27.78 -14.74 1.80
CA LYS A 195 -28.93 -15.57 2.19
C LYS A 195 -29.46 -15.21 3.59
N ILE A 196 -28.57 -14.98 4.55
CA ILE A 196 -28.94 -14.54 5.90
C ILE A 196 -29.59 -13.15 5.84
N GLN A 197 -29.00 -12.20 5.10
CA GLN A 197 -29.57 -10.86 4.93
C GLN A 197 -30.97 -10.90 4.30
N ALA A 198 -31.17 -11.71 3.26
CA ALA A 198 -32.47 -11.89 2.62
C ALA A 198 -33.51 -12.45 3.62
N ARG A 199 -33.15 -13.44 4.43
CA ARG A 199 -34.04 -14.00 5.47
C ARG A 199 -34.42 -12.98 6.53
N VAL A 200 -33.47 -12.15 6.98
CA VAL A 200 -33.71 -11.08 7.95
C VAL A 200 -34.66 -10.03 7.37
N LEU A 201 -34.44 -9.61 6.11
CA LEU A 201 -35.31 -8.64 5.44
C LEU A 201 -36.74 -9.16 5.29
N VAL A 202 -36.91 -10.42 4.85
CA VAL A 202 -38.23 -11.06 4.73
C VAL A 202 -38.94 -11.14 6.08
N ALA A 203 -38.22 -11.48 7.15
CA ALA A 203 -38.78 -11.50 8.51
C ALA A 203 -39.25 -10.11 8.97
N ALA A 204 -38.43 -9.07 8.76
CA ALA A 204 -38.78 -7.70 9.10
C ALA A 204 -40.02 -7.20 8.35
N VAL A 205 -40.13 -7.50 7.05
CA VAL A 205 -41.32 -7.15 6.23
C VAL A 205 -42.58 -7.84 6.75
N ARG A 206 -42.49 -9.14 7.05
CA ARG A 206 -43.62 -9.91 7.62
C ARG A 206 -44.07 -9.35 8.98
N GLU A 207 -43.12 -8.99 9.84
CA GLU A 207 -43.45 -8.36 11.12
C GLU A 207 -44.13 -7.00 10.94
N ALA A 208 -43.63 -6.15 10.02
CA ALA A 208 -44.24 -4.85 9.74
C ALA A 208 -45.68 -5.00 9.22
N GLN A 209 -45.92 -5.95 8.32
CA GLN A 209 -47.25 -6.28 7.82
C GLN A 209 -48.19 -6.76 8.94
N ASN A 210 -47.71 -7.65 9.81
CA ASN A 210 -48.48 -8.13 10.96
C ASN A 210 -48.81 -7.03 11.97
N ARG A 211 -47.87 -6.12 12.24
CA ARG A 211 -48.10 -4.96 13.12
C ARG A 211 -49.13 -3.98 12.51
N ASN A 212 -49.08 -3.76 11.19
CA ASN A 212 -50.05 -2.91 10.50
C ASN A 212 -51.45 -3.55 10.47
N ALA A 213 -51.55 -4.86 10.25
CA ALA A 213 -52.82 -5.59 10.33
C ALA A 213 -53.42 -5.58 11.75
N HIS A 214 -52.57 -5.66 12.80
CA HIS A 214 -53.01 -5.51 14.18
C HIS A 214 -53.48 -4.09 14.53
N LYS A 215 -52.87 -3.05 13.95
CA LYS A 215 -53.31 -1.66 14.11
C LYS A 215 -54.65 -1.41 13.41
N LEU A 216 -54.85 -1.91 12.19
CA LEU A 216 -56.13 -1.80 11.47
C LEU A 216 -57.28 -2.52 12.18
N ARG A 217 -57.00 -3.62 12.90
CA ARG A 217 -58.00 -4.36 13.67
C ARG A 217 -58.37 -3.73 15.02
N ARG A 218 -57.60 -2.76 15.52
CA ARG A 218 -57.79 -2.12 16.83
C ARG A 218 -58.41 -0.72 16.78
N ASN A 219 -58.53 -0.11 15.61
CA ASN A 219 -59.30 1.13 15.40
C ASN A 219 -60.53 0.81 14.52
N PRO A 220 -61.72 0.58 15.10
CA PRO A 220 -62.97 0.65 14.37
C PRO A 220 -63.30 2.09 13.92
#